data_AF-K1SK72-F1
#
_entry.id   AF-K1SK72-F1
#
_cell.length_a   1.000
_cell.length_b   1.000
_cell.length_c   1.000
_cell.angle_alpha   90.00
_cell.angle_beta   90.00
_cell.angle_gamma   90.00
#
_symmetry.space_group_name_H-M   'P 1'
#
loop_
_entity.id
_entity.type
_entity.pdbx_description
1 polymer ?
#
loop_
_entity_poly.entity_id
_entity_poly.type
_entity_poly.pdbx_seq_one_letter_code
_entity_poly.pdbx_strand_id
1 'polypeptide(L)'
;MTEEQFQRLERYRELTRLPVTTYFRKLIAESEIVERPSRIRFRLHEEVNKIDSNIRQILRNPRAKELDREAADRIRFLLEHILEQAYHINAYHDLSHKDGQ
;
A
#
# COMPACT_ATOMS: atom_id res chain seq x y z
N MET A 1 29.66 -11.78 -14.66
CA MET A 1 29.01 -10.96 -13.61
C MET A 1 30.11 -10.29 -12.85
N THR A 2 30.13 -8.96 -12.82
CA THR A 2 31.12 -8.18 -12.06
C THR A 2 30.73 -8.11 -10.58
N GLU A 3 31.68 -7.74 -9.72
CA GLU A 3 31.44 -7.55 -8.29
C GLU A 3 30.33 -6.52 -8.03
N GLU A 4 30.33 -5.41 -8.76
CA GLU A 4 29.27 -4.38 -8.68
C GLU A 4 27.89 -4.93 -9.07
N GLN A 5 27.82 -5.77 -10.11
CA GLN A 5 26.57 -6.42 -10.53
C GLN A 5 26.06 -7.40 -9.47
N PHE A 6 26.96 -8.11 -8.81
CA PHE A 6 26.63 -9.02 -7.72
C PHE A 6 26.12 -8.26 -6.49
N GLN A 7 26.78 -7.17 -6.08
CA GLN A 7 26.33 -6.31 -4.99
C GLN A 7 24.96 -5.67 -5.29
N ARG A 8 24.71 -5.28 -6.54
CA ARG A 8 23.40 -4.77 -6.97
C ARG A 8 22.31 -5.85 -6.87
N LEU A 9 22.63 -7.09 -7.22
CA LEU A 9 21.73 -8.24 -7.05
C LEU A 9 21.42 -8.51 -5.58
N GLU A 10 22.42 -8.51 -4.69
CA GLU A 10 22.20 -8.74 -3.26
C GLU A 10 21.32 -7.64 -2.65
N ARG A 11 21.58 -6.36 -2.95
CA ARG A 11 20.70 -5.25 -2.53
C ARG A 11 19.26 -5.43 -3.02
N TYR A 12 19.07 -5.87 -4.26
CA TYR A 12 17.74 -6.16 -4.80
C TYR A 12 17.02 -7.24 -3.98
N ARG A 13 17.73 -8.32 -3.62
CA ARG A 13 17.15 -9.43 -2.85
C ARG A 13 16.78 -9.00 -1.44
N GLU A 14 17.56 -8.11 -0.83
CA GLU A 14 17.25 -7.53 0.47
C GLU A 14 15.99 -6.66 0.44
N LEU A 15 15.92 -5.74 -0.53
CA LEU A 15 14.81 -4.78 -0.68
C LEU A 15 13.50 -5.48 -1.06
N THR A 16 13.54 -6.39 -2.02
CA THR A 16 12.31 -6.96 -2.60
C THR A 16 11.91 -8.29 -1.97
N ARG A 17 12.87 -9.01 -1.37
CA ARG A 17 12.72 -10.41 -0.95
C ARG A 17 12.27 -11.34 -2.09
N LEU A 18 12.49 -10.94 -3.35
CA LEU A 18 12.12 -11.72 -4.53
C LEU A 18 13.26 -12.67 -4.95
N PRO A 19 12.93 -13.81 -5.59
CA PRO A 19 13.94 -14.70 -6.15
C PRO A 19 14.81 -14.01 -7.21
N VAL A 20 16.07 -14.47 -7.33
CA VAL A 20 17.04 -14.00 -8.35
C VAL A 20 16.47 -14.06 -9.77
N THR A 21 15.67 -15.07 -10.09
CA THR A 21 15.01 -15.18 -11.40
C THR A 21 14.05 -14.02 -11.68
N THR A 22 13.42 -13.47 -10.64
CA THR A 22 12.51 -12.32 -10.76
C THR A 22 13.29 -11.03 -10.98
N TYR A 23 14.48 -10.89 -10.37
CA TYR A 23 15.39 -9.79 -10.67
C TYR A 23 15.70 -9.73 -12.15
N PHE A 24 16.17 -10.84 -12.73
CA PHE A 24 16.55 -10.88 -14.13
C PHE A 24 15.37 -10.65 -15.06
N ARG A 25 14.19 -11.21 -14.76
CA ARG A 25 12.98 -10.90 -15.54
C ARG A 25 12.65 -9.41 -15.53
N LYS A 26 12.70 -8.76 -14.35
CA LYS A 26 12.44 -7.32 -14.24
C LYS A 26 13.51 -6.48 -14.94
N LEU A 27 14.78 -6.89 -14.87
CA LEU A 27 15.88 -6.22 -15.55
C LEU A 27 15.74 -6.28 -17.07
N ILE A 28 15.41 -7.46 -17.61
CA ILE A 28 15.17 -7.66 -19.05
C ILE A 28 13.95 -6.87 -19.53
N ALA A 29 12.89 -6.85 -18.72
CA ALA A 29 11.66 -6.13 -19.03
C ALA A 29 11.70 -4.64 -18.67
N GLU A 30 12.86 -4.10 -18.28
CA GLU A 30 13.06 -2.70 -17.84
C GLU A 30 12.00 -2.23 -16.84
N SER A 31 11.53 -3.14 -16.00
CA SER A 31 10.43 -2.90 -15.07
C SER A 31 10.93 -2.19 -13.82
N GLU A 32 10.07 -1.33 -13.28
CA GLU A 32 10.33 -0.71 -11.98
C GLU A 32 10.52 -1.78 -10.89
N ILE A 33 11.55 -1.56 -10.08
CA ILE A 33 11.88 -2.37 -8.92
C ILE A 33 11.37 -1.60 -7.71
N VAL A 34 10.32 -2.14 -7.09
CA VAL A 34 9.70 -1.54 -5.91
C VAL A 34 10.08 -2.38 -4.70
N GLU A 35 10.48 -1.72 -3.62
CA GLU A 35 10.77 -2.36 -2.34
C GLU A 35 9.53 -3.11 -1.84
N ARG A 36 9.75 -4.24 -1.16
CA ARG A 36 8.67 -4.95 -0.51
C ARG A 36 8.06 -4.06 0.57
N PRO A 37 6.71 -3.88 0.60
CA PRO A 37 6.04 -3.23 1.71
C PRO A 37 6.42 -3.85 3.06
N SER A 38 6.72 -3.02 4.07
CA SER A 38 6.97 -3.51 5.42
C SER A 38 5.76 -4.27 5.95
N ARG A 39 5.96 -5.19 6.90
CA ARG A 39 4.86 -5.95 7.51
C ARG A 39 3.82 -5.02 8.15
N ILE A 40 4.25 -3.87 8.67
CA ILE A 40 3.37 -2.85 9.24
C ILE A 40 2.52 -2.22 8.13
N ARG A 41 3.10 -1.84 6.98
CA ARG A 41 2.36 -1.31 5.83
C ARG A 41 1.32 -2.31 5.30
N PHE A 42 1.72 -3.57 5.17
CA PHE A 42 0.80 -4.62 4.72
C PHE A 42 -0.40 -4.76 5.67
N ARG A 43 -0.16 -4.78 7.00
CA ARG A 43 -1.24 -4.82 8.00
C ARG A 43 -2.10 -3.57 7.98
N LEU A 44 -1.51 -2.38 7.85
CA LEU A 44 -2.26 -1.13 7.76
C LEU A 44 -3.24 -1.18 6.58
N HIS A 45 -2.76 -1.58 5.40
CA HIS A 45 -3.61 -1.72 4.22
C HIS A 45 -4.73 -2.74 4.44
N GLU A 46 -4.43 -3.89 5.03
CA GLU A 46 -5.41 -4.93 5.34
C GLU A 46 -6.50 -4.41 6.29
N GLU A 47 -6.13 -3.76 7.39
CA GLU A 47 -7.08 -3.25 8.39
C GLU A 47 -7.93 -2.10 7.84
N VAL A 48 -7.32 -1.18 7.08
CA VAL A 48 -8.06 -0.10 6.41
C VAL A 48 -9.08 -0.67 5.42
N ASN A 49 -8.72 -1.69 4.64
CA ASN A 49 -9.66 -2.34 3.72
C ASN A 49 -10.83 -3.02 4.44
N LYS A 50 -10.58 -3.65 5.60
CA LYS A 50 -11.66 -4.23 6.42
C LYS A 50 -12.62 -3.16 6.91
N ILE A 51 -12.09 -2.03 7.40
CA ILE A 51 -12.89 -0.89 7.86
C ILE A 51 -13.73 -0.31 6.71
N ASP A 52 -13.11 -0.06 5.56
CA ASP A 52 -13.80 0.45 4.36
C ASP A 52 -14.96 -0.47 3.95
N SER A 53 -14.70 -1.78 3.84
CA SER A 53 -15.73 -2.75 3.50
C SER A 53 -16.89 -2.74 4.49
N ASN A 54 -16.60 -2.79 5.80
CA ASN A 54 -17.62 -2.81 6.85
C ASN A 54 -18.46 -1.53 6.83
N ILE A 55 -17.83 -0.36 6.71
CA ILE A 55 -18.55 0.91 6.65
C ILE A 55 -19.39 1.00 5.38
N ARG A 56 -18.87 0.58 4.22
CA ARG A 56 -19.67 0.54 2.97
C ARG A 56 -20.87 -0.39 3.08
N GLN A 57 -20.75 -1.51 3.79
CA GLN A 57 -21.88 -2.40 4.06
C GLN A 57 -22.95 -1.71 4.91
N ILE A 58 -22.55 -1.03 6.00
CA ILE A 58 -23.46 -0.25 6.84
C ILE A 58 -24.15 0.85 6.01
N LEU A 59 -23.38 1.62 5.25
CA LEU A 59 -23.89 2.72 4.41
C LEU A 59 -24.70 2.24 3.20
N ARG A 60 -24.70 0.96 2.86
CA ARG A 60 -25.58 0.38 1.84
C ARG A 60 -26.92 -0.06 2.42
N ASN A 61 -27.00 -0.31 3.72
CA ASN A 61 -28.23 -0.74 4.38
C ASN A 61 -29.25 0.42 4.40
N PRO A 62 -30.42 0.28 3.75
CA PRO A 62 -31.45 1.33 3.72
C PRO A 62 -31.94 1.72 5.12
N ARG A 63 -32.09 0.74 6.03
CA ARG A 63 -32.52 0.99 7.42
C ARG A 63 -31.53 1.84 8.19
N ALA A 64 -30.22 1.69 7.92
CA ALA A 64 -29.20 2.51 8.56
C ALA A 64 -29.28 3.99 8.12
N LYS A 65 -29.65 4.24 6.85
CA LYS A 65 -29.85 5.61 6.33
C LYS A 65 -31.14 6.26 6.84
N GLU A 66 -32.17 5.45 7.07
CA GLU A 66 -33.45 5.89 7.62
C GLU A 66 -33.34 6.24 9.11
N LEU A 67 -32.46 5.56 9.86
CA LEU A 67 -32.23 5.83 11.28
C LEU A 67 -31.59 7.20 11.50
N ASP A 68 -30.53 7.52 10.77
CA ASP A 68 -29.87 8.82 10.86
C ASP A 68 -29.04 9.09 9.59
N ARG A 69 -29.64 9.87 8.69
CA ARG A 69 -29.00 10.26 7.42
C ARG A 69 -27.77 11.14 7.65
N GLU A 70 -27.81 12.03 8.65
CA GLU A 70 -26.71 12.93 8.93
C GLU A 70 -25.50 12.15 9.47
N ALA A 71 -25.72 11.20 10.38
CA ALA A 71 -24.67 10.31 10.85
C ALA A 71 -24.09 9.46 9.70
N ALA A 72 -24.93 8.94 8.79
CA ALA A 72 -24.47 8.19 7.63
C ALA A 72 -23.57 9.02 6.71
N ASP A 73 -23.92 10.29 6.48
CA ASP A 73 -23.11 11.20 5.66
C ASP A 73 -21.80 11.60 6.37
N ARG A 74 -21.83 11.85 7.69
CA ARG A 74 -20.61 12.08 8.49
C ARG A 74 -19.66 10.88 8.49
N ILE A 75 -20.19 9.66 8.62
CA ILE A 75 -19.39 8.43 8.58
C ILE A 75 -18.73 8.26 7.21
N ARG A 76 -19.46 8.56 6.12
CA ARG A 76 -18.90 8.53 4.76
C ARG A 76 -17.73 9.51 4.62
N PHE A 77 -17.93 10.76 5.06
CA PHE A 77 -16.90 11.79 5.01
C PHE A 77 -15.63 11.39 5.78
N LEU A 78 -15.78 10.83 6.98
CA LEU A 78 -14.65 10.37 7.79
C LEU A 78 -13.93 9.18 7.14
N LEU A 79 -14.67 8.26 6.52
CA LEU A 79 -14.08 7.14 5.78
C LEU A 79 -13.21 7.64 4.62
N GLU A 80 -13.68 8.62 3.85
CA GLU A 80 -12.91 9.22 2.75
C GLU A 80 -11.58 9.81 3.26
N HIS A 81 -11.61 10.53 4.39
CA HIS A 81 -10.41 11.09 5.01
C HIS A 81 -9.44 10.01 5.51
N ILE A 82 -9.94 8.95 6.14
CA ILE A 82 -9.09 7.84 6.60
C ILE A 82 -8.42 7.14 5.42
N LEU A 83 -9.15 6.93 4.32
CA LEU A 83 -8.61 6.33 3.11
C LEU A 83 -7.54 7.19 2.47
N GLU A 84 -7.76 8.50 2.39
CA GLU A 84 -6.78 9.47 1.89
C GLU A 84 -5.52 9.48 2.78
N GLN A 85 -5.68 9.53 4.10
CA GLN A 85 -4.54 9.46 5.03
C GLN A 85 -3.78 8.14 4.94
N ALA A 86 -4.48 7.01 4.82
CA ALA A 86 -3.84 5.70 4.63
C ALA A 86 -3.09 5.61 3.30
N TYR A 87 -3.63 6.22 2.23
CA TYR A 87 -2.94 6.36 0.96
C TYR A 87 -1.67 7.19 1.11
N HIS A 88 -1.74 8.35 1.77
CA HIS A 88 -0.57 9.17 2.04
C HIS A 88 0.47 8.43 2.88
N ILE A 89 0.10 7.73 3.94
CA ILE A 89 1.07 6.95 4.75
C ILE A 89 1.78 5.89 3.90
N ASN A 90 1.08 5.29 2.95
CA ASN A 90 1.69 4.35 2.01
C ASN A 90 2.60 5.06 0.98
N ALA A 91 2.15 6.20 0.41
CA ALA A 91 2.86 6.92 -0.65
C ALA A 91 4.06 7.76 -0.15
N TYR A 92 3.97 8.40 1.02
CA TYR A 92 5.08 9.17 1.61
C TYR A 92 6.30 8.30 1.88
N HIS A 93 6.11 7.01 2.15
CA HIS A 93 7.22 6.10 2.39
C HIS A 93 7.97 5.73 1.10
N ASP A 94 7.30 5.80 -0.06
CA ASP A 94 7.92 5.58 -1.38
C ASP A 94 8.79 6.78 -1.82
N LEU A 95 8.50 7.98 -1.31
CA LEU A 95 9.26 9.21 -1.60
C LEU A 95 10.48 9.38 -0.69
N SER A 96 10.38 9.04 0.60
CA SER A 96 11.52 9.11 1.54
C SER A 96 12.68 8.15 1.20
N HIS A 97 12.47 7.20 0.28
CA HIS A 97 13.54 6.35 -0.27
C HIS A 97 14.21 6.92 -1.54
N LYS A 98 13.69 8.01 -2.13
CA LYS A 98 14.31 8.67 -3.29
C LYS A 98 15.34 9.73 -2.90
N ASP A 99 15.24 10.32 -1.72
CA ASP A 99 16.12 11.41 -1.25
C ASP A 99 17.33 10.92 -0.43
N GLY A 100 17.53 9.61 -0.33
CA GLY A 100 18.67 8.99 0.35
C GLY A 100 19.61 8.28 -0.62
N GLN A 101 20.25 9.03 -1.53
CA GLN A 101 21.42 8.60 -2.29
C GLN A 101 22.56 9.61 -2.15
#